data_AF-A0A258K6C8-F1
#
_entry.id   AF-A0A258K6C8-F1
#
_cell.length_a   1.000
_cell.length_b   1.000
_cell.length_c   1.000
_cell.angle_alpha   90.00
_cell.angle_beta   90.00
_cell.angle_gamma   90.00
#
_symmetry.space_group_name_H-M   'P 1'
#
loop_
_entity.id
_entity.type
_entity.pdbx_description
1 polymer ?
#
loop_
_entity_poly.entity_id
_entity_poly.type
_entity_poly.pdbx_seq_one_letter_code
_entity_poly.pdbx_strand_id
1 'polypeptide(L)'
;FDAAIRQLGGSGIISTANDMQLGRGETIEDTAKVLSRMVDAVMIRANSHADVERFAQVSTVPVINGLTDKSHPCQIMADLLTIEEHRGDIGGKTIAWVGDGNNVCSSFIHAAPLLGFKLKIACPAVYHPDMVDLARAADLQGQVTMTDDPREAVRGADVVVADTWVSMGDTDHDQRLAAFEPYQVDDALMDLSAPDGVFLHCLPAHRGEEVTDAVLDGPRSLAWDEAENRIHAQKSVLAWAFGAIG
;
A
#
# COMPACT_ATOMS: atom_id res chain seq x y z
N PHE A 1 -11.76 -7.66 2.21
CA PHE A 1 -13.08 -7.01 2.01
C PHE A 1 -14.27 -7.96 2.13
N ASP A 2 -14.36 -9.08 1.40
CA ASP A 2 -15.53 -10.00 1.52
C ASP A 2 -15.73 -10.53 2.96
N ALA A 3 -14.68 -11.09 3.58
CA ALA A 3 -14.76 -11.52 4.98
C ALA A 3 -15.07 -10.35 5.93
N ALA A 4 -14.55 -9.16 5.66
CA ALA A 4 -14.78 -7.96 6.47
C ALA A 4 -16.27 -7.55 6.49
N ILE A 5 -16.92 -7.44 5.32
CA ILE A 5 -18.33 -7.06 5.27
C ILE A 5 -19.25 -8.11 5.90
N ARG A 6 -18.91 -9.40 5.76
CA ARG A 6 -19.66 -10.49 6.41
C ARG A 6 -19.55 -10.44 7.94
N GLN A 7 -18.36 -10.14 8.47
CA GLN A 7 -18.17 -9.96 9.91
C GLN A 7 -18.95 -8.74 10.45
N LEU A 8 -19.20 -7.73 9.61
CA LEU A 8 -20.05 -6.58 9.94
C LEU A 8 -21.55 -6.86 9.75
N GLY A 9 -21.94 -8.07 9.35
CA GLY A 9 -23.34 -8.46 9.14
C GLY A 9 -23.93 -8.09 7.77
N GLY A 10 -23.09 -7.63 6.83
CA GLY A 10 -23.48 -7.35 5.45
C GLY A 10 -23.17 -8.51 4.48
N SER A 11 -23.34 -8.22 3.18
CA SER A 11 -23.05 -9.16 2.09
C SER A 11 -22.27 -8.47 0.98
N GLY A 12 -21.37 -9.19 0.30
CA GLY A 12 -20.64 -8.70 -0.87
C GLY A 12 -21.12 -9.32 -2.17
N ILE A 13 -21.11 -8.53 -3.24
CA ILE A 13 -21.19 -9.03 -4.62
C ILE A 13 -19.78 -9.01 -5.18
N ILE A 14 -19.25 -10.18 -5.55
CA ILE A 14 -17.91 -10.30 -6.14
C ILE A 14 -18.07 -10.39 -7.65
N SER A 15 -17.39 -9.50 -8.38
CA SER A 15 -17.36 -9.52 -9.84
C SER A 15 -15.94 -9.31 -10.32
N THR A 16 -15.53 -10.12 -11.30
CA THR A 16 -14.20 -10.06 -11.89
C THR A 16 -14.21 -9.21 -13.17
N ALA A 17 -13.02 -8.91 -13.70
CA ALA A 17 -12.88 -8.24 -14.99
C ALA A 17 -13.49 -9.02 -16.17
N ASN A 18 -13.75 -10.33 -16.00
CA ASN A 18 -14.45 -11.14 -17.00
C ASN A 18 -15.97 -11.06 -16.86
N ASP A 19 -16.48 -10.80 -15.65
CA ASP A 19 -17.91 -10.68 -15.38
C ASP A 19 -18.42 -9.27 -15.71
N MET A 20 -17.56 -8.25 -15.55
CA MET A 20 -17.91 -6.84 -15.76
C MET A 20 -17.52 -6.35 -17.15
N GLN A 21 -18.37 -5.50 -17.74
CA GLN A 21 -18.12 -4.82 -19.02
C GLN A 21 -17.51 -3.42 -18.86
N LEU A 22 -16.93 -3.13 -17.70
CA LEU A 22 -16.43 -1.82 -17.31
C LEU A 22 -15.41 -1.32 -18.36
N GLY A 23 -15.80 -0.32 -19.15
CA GLY A 23 -14.97 0.27 -20.21
C GLY A 23 -14.77 -0.61 -21.46
N ARG A 24 -15.37 -1.80 -21.54
CA ARG A 24 -15.28 -2.72 -22.69
C ARG A 24 -16.55 -2.79 -23.53
N GLY A 25 -17.72 -2.64 -22.90
CA GLY A 25 -19.02 -2.68 -23.55
C GLY A 25 -20.02 -1.65 -23.04
N GLU A 26 -19.87 -1.22 -21.79
CA GLU A 26 -20.65 -0.14 -21.16
C GLU A 26 -19.69 0.92 -20.59
N THR A 27 -20.14 2.16 -20.55
CA THR A 27 -19.32 3.23 -19.96
C THR A 27 -19.12 3.00 -18.46
N ILE A 28 -18.01 3.49 -17.92
CA ILE A 28 -17.74 3.44 -16.48
C ILE A 28 -18.86 4.16 -15.72
N GLU A 29 -19.32 5.27 -16.28
CA GLU A 29 -20.34 6.12 -15.69
C GLU A 29 -21.72 5.46 -15.64
N ASP A 30 -22.10 4.70 -16.67
CA ASP A 30 -23.38 3.97 -16.67
C ASP A 30 -23.33 2.77 -15.71
N THR A 31 -22.20 2.05 -15.68
CA THR A 31 -21.97 0.99 -14.69
C THR A 31 -22.09 1.52 -13.25
N ALA A 32 -21.46 2.67 -12.96
CA ALA A 32 -21.50 3.33 -11.67
C ALA A 32 -22.93 3.71 -11.25
N LYS A 33 -23.71 4.28 -12.18
CA LYS A 33 -25.13 4.62 -11.95
C LYS A 33 -25.97 3.38 -11.66
N VAL A 34 -25.76 2.28 -12.38
CA VAL A 34 -26.52 1.04 -12.16
C VAL A 34 -26.19 0.46 -10.79
N LEU A 35 -24.90 0.29 -10.48
CA LEU A 35 -24.48 -0.29 -9.21
C LEU A 35 -24.91 0.56 -8.00
N SER A 36 -24.84 1.89 -8.11
CA SER A 36 -25.28 2.78 -7.02
C SER A 36 -26.76 2.64 -6.65
N ARG A 37 -27.59 1.97 -7.46
CA ARG A 37 -29.00 1.67 -7.15
C ARG A 37 -29.19 0.31 -6.46
N MET A 38 -28.13 -0.48 -6.34
CA MET A 38 -28.19 -1.88 -5.90
C MET A 38 -27.37 -2.15 -4.63
N VAL A 39 -26.34 -1.36 -4.36
CA VAL A 39 -25.41 -1.57 -3.25
C VAL A 39 -25.20 -0.29 -2.45
N ASP A 40 -24.69 -0.43 -1.22
CA ASP A 40 -24.43 0.69 -0.30
C ASP A 40 -22.99 1.24 -0.40
N ALA A 41 -22.07 0.52 -1.01
CA ALA A 41 -20.71 0.97 -1.33
C ALA A 41 -20.09 0.08 -2.42
N VAL A 42 -19.06 0.59 -3.10
CA VAL A 42 -18.32 -0.15 -4.13
C VAL A 42 -16.82 -0.11 -3.81
N MET A 43 -16.19 -1.28 -3.67
CA MET A 43 -14.73 -1.37 -3.64
C MET A 43 -14.22 -1.76 -5.02
N ILE A 44 -13.25 -1.03 -5.55
CA ILE A 44 -12.69 -1.25 -6.89
C ILE A 44 -11.19 -1.45 -6.80
N ARG A 45 -10.72 -2.54 -7.42
CA ARG A 45 -9.33 -2.73 -7.82
C ARG A 45 -9.25 -2.53 -9.32
N ALA A 46 -8.43 -1.59 -9.78
CA ALA A 46 -8.35 -1.22 -11.19
C ALA A 46 -6.91 -0.98 -11.63
N ASN A 47 -6.65 -1.12 -12.93
CA ASN A 47 -5.33 -0.80 -13.49
C ASN A 47 -5.09 0.71 -13.61
N SER A 48 -6.15 1.52 -13.65
CA SER A 48 -6.04 2.97 -13.78
C SER A 48 -6.79 3.67 -12.65
N HIS A 49 -6.09 4.56 -11.95
CA HIS A 49 -6.70 5.42 -10.94
C HIS A 49 -7.78 6.34 -11.51
N ALA A 50 -7.56 6.85 -12.73
CA ALA A 50 -8.51 7.75 -13.39
C ALA A 50 -9.87 7.07 -13.64
N ASP A 51 -9.90 5.76 -13.90
CA ASP A 51 -11.14 5.02 -14.04
C ASP A 51 -11.91 4.92 -12.72
N VAL A 52 -11.20 4.75 -11.59
CA VAL A 52 -11.80 4.77 -10.26
C VAL A 52 -12.34 6.16 -9.91
N GLU A 53 -11.61 7.22 -10.25
CA GLU A 53 -12.07 8.60 -10.06
C GLU A 53 -13.33 8.90 -10.89
N ARG A 54 -13.35 8.50 -12.16
CA ARG A 54 -14.54 8.65 -13.03
C ARG A 54 -15.73 7.88 -12.49
N PHE A 55 -15.52 6.65 -12.01
CA PHE A 55 -16.57 5.86 -11.36
C PHE A 55 -17.10 6.58 -10.12
N ALA A 56 -16.22 7.10 -9.27
CA ALA A 56 -16.57 7.81 -8.05
C ALA A 56 -17.32 9.12 -8.31
N GLN A 57 -16.95 9.88 -9.34
CA GLN A 57 -17.56 11.18 -9.68
C GLN A 57 -19.07 11.10 -9.95
N VAL A 58 -19.57 9.96 -10.43
CA VAL A 58 -21.00 9.78 -10.75
C VAL A 58 -21.69 8.73 -9.87
N SER A 59 -20.96 8.11 -8.94
CA SER A 59 -21.54 7.18 -7.97
C SER A 59 -22.30 7.95 -6.90
N THR A 60 -23.48 7.44 -6.51
CA THR A 60 -24.24 8.01 -5.39
C THR A 60 -23.98 7.30 -4.06
N VAL A 61 -23.03 6.36 -4.06
CA VAL A 61 -22.58 5.61 -2.88
C VAL A 61 -21.05 5.69 -2.77
N PRO A 62 -20.46 5.48 -1.58
CA PRO A 62 -19.01 5.52 -1.40
C PRO A 62 -18.26 4.56 -2.33
N VAL A 63 -17.14 5.04 -2.87
CA VAL A 63 -16.22 4.25 -3.69
C VAL A 63 -14.88 4.12 -2.96
N ILE A 64 -14.45 2.88 -2.76
CA ILE A 64 -13.25 2.53 -2.00
C ILE A 64 -12.18 2.04 -2.97
N ASN A 65 -11.02 2.69 -2.99
CA ASN A 65 -9.86 2.19 -3.73
C ASN A 65 -9.29 0.95 -3.04
N GLY A 66 -9.52 -0.21 -3.65
CA GLY A 66 -8.94 -1.49 -3.23
C GLY A 66 -7.46 -1.63 -3.60
N LEU A 67 -7.06 -1.11 -4.77
CA LEU A 67 -5.68 -0.94 -5.28
C LEU A 67 -5.77 -0.33 -6.70
N THR A 68 -4.92 0.64 -7.02
CA THR A 68 -4.67 1.11 -8.40
C THR A 68 -3.17 1.20 -8.72
N ASP A 69 -2.82 1.52 -9.97
CA ASP A 69 -1.48 1.91 -10.40
C ASP A 69 -0.87 3.07 -9.60
N LYS A 70 -1.71 4.00 -9.11
CA LYS A 70 -1.28 5.16 -8.31
C LYS A 70 -1.19 4.95 -6.80
N SER A 71 -2.08 4.16 -6.19
CA SER A 71 -2.13 4.04 -4.73
C SER A 71 -2.78 2.75 -4.24
N HIS A 72 -2.37 2.32 -3.05
CA HIS A 72 -2.91 1.19 -2.30
C HIS A 72 -3.25 1.58 -0.83
N PRO A 73 -4.19 2.51 -0.62
CA PRO A 73 -4.42 3.11 0.71
C PRO A 73 -4.91 2.10 1.77
N CYS A 74 -5.69 1.09 1.35
CA CYS A 74 -6.18 0.06 2.27
C CYS A 74 -5.07 -0.90 2.76
N GLN A 75 -3.92 -0.97 2.09
CA GLN A 75 -2.74 -1.67 2.62
C GLN A 75 -2.12 -0.84 3.73
N ILE A 76 -1.82 0.44 3.46
CA ILE A 76 -1.17 1.33 4.43
C ILE A 76 -1.97 1.48 5.72
N MET A 77 -3.30 1.48 5.67
CA MET A 77 -4.13 1.47 6.89
C MET A 77 -3.88 0.23 7.77
N ALA A 78 -3.61 -0.93 7.17
CA ALA A 78 -3.26 -2.14 7.90
C ALA A 78 -1.80 -2.13 8.38
N ASP A 79 -0.88 -1.60 7.56
CA ASP A 79 0.53 -1.45 7.94
C ASP A 79 0.65 -0.57 9.18
N LEU A 80 -0.01 0.59 9.16
CA LEU A 80 -0.04 1.53 10.28
C LEU A 80 -0.67 0.93 11.54
N LEU A 81 -1.79 0.21 11.39
CA LEU A 81 -2.39 -0.53 12.50
C LEU A 81 -1.39 -1.53 13.12
N THR A 82 -0.70 -2.29 12.27
CA THR A 82 0.30 -3.28 12.69
C THR A 82 1.49 -2.63 13.39
N ILE A 83 1.98 -1.51 12.87
CA ILE A 83 3.07 -0.76 13.50
C ILE A 83 2.62 -0.24 14.88
N GLU A 84 1.42 0.32 14.98
CA GLU A 84 0.91 0.86 16.24
C GLU A 84 0.67 -0.24 17.29
N GLU A 85 0.17 -1.41 16.89
CA GLU A 85 -0.01 -2.56 17.79
C GLU A 85 1.30 -3.07 18.37
N HIS A 86 2.38 -3.11 17.57
CA HIS A 86 3.66 -3.69 17.98
C HIS A 86 4.65 -2.66 18.53
N ARG A 87 4.58 -1.40 18.10
CA ARG A 87 5.58 -0.36 18.38
C ARG A 87 4.99 0.92 18.96
N GLY A 88 3.69 0.97 19.21
CA GLY A 88 3.00 2.15 19.72
C GLY A 88 2.91 3.28 18.70
N ASP A 89 2.59 4.49 19.17
CA ASP A 89 2.33 5.68 18.34
C ASP A 89 3.34 5.85 17.19
N ILE A 90 2.80 5.98 15.97
CA ILE A 90 3.57 6.14 14.73
C ILE A 90 4.24 7.53 14.65
N GLY A 91 3.72 8.52 15.37
CA GLY A 91 4.24 9.88 15.38
C GLY A 91 5.74 9.93 15.69
N GLY A 92 6.52 10.56 14.80
CA GLY A 92 7.96 10.73 14.95
C GLY A 92 8.82 9.50 14.65
N LYS A 93 8.22 8.32 14.41
CA LYS A 93 8.95 7.12 13.96
C LYS A 93 9.57 7.32 12.58
N THR A 94 10.55 6.50 12.25
CA THR A 94 11.18 6.45 10.93
C THR A 94 10.82 5.14 10.23
N ILE A 95 10.13 5.24 9.09
CA ILE A 95 9.86 4.14 8.17
C ILE A 95 10.88 4.24 7.02
N ALA A 96 11.58 3.13 6.76
CA ALA A 96 12.44 2.98 5.59
C ALA A 96 11.73 2.12 4.54
N TRP A 97 11.39 2.71 3.40
CA TRP A 97 10.96 1.98 2.22
C TRP A 97 12.16 1.57 1.38
N VAL A 98 12.24 0.30 0.99
CA VAL A 98 13.32 -0.25 0.17
C VAL A 98 12.70 -1.00 -1.00
N GLY A 99 12.81 -0.46 -2.20
CA GLY A 99 12.20 -1.05 -3.41
C GLY A 99 11.65 -0.01 -4.37
N ASP A 100 10.75 -0.44 -5.26
CA ASP A 100 10.17 0.39 -6.31
C ASP A 100 9.34 1.55 -5.75
N GLY A 101 9.36 2.70 -6.43
CA GLY A 101 8.47 3.85 -6.18
C GLY A 101 7.03 3.59 -6.60
N ASN A 102 6.48 2.42 -6.26
CA ASN A 102 5.18 1.94 -6.72
C ASN A 102 4.00 2.54 -5.92
N ASN A 103 2.81 2.00 -6.14
CA ASN A 103 1.57 2.44 -5.49
C ASN A 103 1.57 2.32 -3.94
N VAL A 104 2.28 1.34 -3.37
CA VAL A 104 2.43 1.18 -1.92
C VAL A 104 3.35 2.28 -1.39
N CYS A 105 4.51 2.50 -2.04
CA CYS A 105 5.40 3.60 -1.73
C CYS A 105 4.69 4.97 -1.77
N SER A 106 3.97 5.25 -2.86
CA SER A 106 3.13 6.46 -2.98
C SER A 106 2.15 6.61 -1.82
N SER A 107 1.53 5.51 -1.37
CA SER A 107 0.55 5.59 -0.29
C SER A 107 1.19 5.88 1.07
N PHE A 108 2.41 5.38 1.33
CA PHE A 108 3.20 5.82 2.49
C PHE A 108 3.57 7.30 2.40
N ILE A 109 3.92 7.80 1.21
CA ILE A 109 4.20 9.24 0.99
C ILE A 109 2.98 10.09 1.37
N HIS A 110 1.76 9.64 1.04
CA HIS A 110 0.53 10.36 1.38
C HIS A 110 0.27 10.36 2.89
N ALA A 111 0.57 9.25 3.57
CA ALA A 111 0.31 9.07 5.00
C ALA A 111 1.32 9.80 5.91
N ALA A 112 2.58 9.91 5.49
CA ALA A 112 3.67 10.50 6.27
C ALA A 112 3.35 11.90 6.85
N PRO A 113 2.93 12.91 6.06
CA PRO A 113 2.60 14.22 6.60
C PRO A 113 1.37 14.22 7.51
N LEU A 114 0.41 13.31 7.28
CA LEU A 114 -0.84 13.25 8.04
C LEU A 114 -0.64 12.68 9.45
N LEU A 115 0.30 11.74 9.59
CA LEU A 115 0.55 11.01 10.83
C LEU A 115 1.90 11.36 11.48
N GLY A 116 2.67 12.26 10.87
CA GLY A 116 3.86 12.84 11.48
C GLY A 116 5.05 11.89 11.61
N PHE A 117 5.09 10.79 10.85
CA PHE A 117 6.28 9.93 10.75
C PHE A 117 7.23 10.41 9.65
N LYS A 118 8.48 9.92 9.71
CA LYS A 118 9.51 10.16 8.71
C LYS A 118 9.54 8.99 7.74
N LEU A 119 9.56 9.27 6.44
CA LEU A 119 9.67 8.26 5.40
C LEU A 119 11.00 8.44 4.66
N LYS A 120 11.86 7.42 4.71
CA LYS A 120 13.10 7.36 3.94
C LYS A 120 12.92 6.32 2.83
N ILE A 121 13.08 6.73 1.58
CA ILE A 121 12.85 5.90 0.41
C ILE A 121 14.19 5.58 -0.24
N ALA A 122 14.54 4.31 -0.30
CA ALA A 122 15.65 3.80 -1.10
C ALA A 122 15.11 3.18 -2.39
N CYS A 123 15.35 3.83 -3.51
CA CYS A 123 15.01 3.32 -4.83
C CYS A 123 16.00 3.82 -5.89
N PRO A 124 16.29 3.04 -6.96
CA PRO A 124 17.04 3.56 -8.09
C PRO A 124 16.34 4.77 -8.69
N ALA A 125 17.10 5.79 -9.12
CA ALA A 125 16.53 7.04 -9.61
C ALA A 125 15.55 6.88 -10.78
N VAL A 126 15.70 5.85 -11.62
CA VAL A 126 14.78 5.57 -12.74
C VAL A 126 13.43 4.99 -12.29
N TYR A 127 13.37 4.44 -11.08
CA TYR A 127 12.18 3.84 -10.46
C TYR A 127 11.67 4.69 -9.29
N HIS A 128 11.81 6.01 -9.40
CA HIS A 128 11.36 6.95 -8.37
C HIS A 128 9.82 6.97 -8.25
N PRO A 129 9.27 7.26 -7.05
CA PRO A 129 7.83 7.48 -6.90
C PRO A 129 7.36 8.75 -7.63
N ASP A 130 6.06 8.92 -7.79
CA ASP A 130 5.49 10.08 -8.49
C ASP A 130 5.93 11.40 -7.84
N MET A 131 6.57 12.27 -8.62
CA MET A 131 7.05 13.57 -8.13
C MET A 131 5.92 14.48 -7.64
N VAL A 132 4.69 14.29 -8.14
CA VAL A 132 3.50 15.01 -7.66
C VAL A 132 3.17 14.63 -6.21
N ASP A 133 3.33 13.35 -5.86
CA ASP A 133 3.11 12.89 -4.49
C ASP A 133 4.15 13.42 -3.52
N LEU A 134 5.42 13.45 -3.94
CA LEU A 134 6.51 14.05 -3.16
C LEU A 134 6.29 15.56 -2.94
N ALA A 135 5.92 16.29 -4.00
CA ALA A 135 5.62 17.72 -3.90
C ALA A 135 4.45 17.98 -2.94
N ARG A 136 3.38 17.19 -3.03
CA ARG A 136 2.23 17.28 -2.14
C ARG A 136 2.60 16.97 -0.69
N ALA A 137 3.44 15.96 -0.44
CA ALA A 137 3.92 15.67 0.90
C ALA A 137 4.75 16.83 1.47
N ALA A 138 5.60 17.45 0.64
CA ALA A 138 6.39 18.62 1.04
C ALA A 138 5.52 19.85 1.36
N ASP A 139 4.46 20.11 0.58
CA ASP A 139 3.49 21.19 0.83
C ASP A 139 2.76 21.00 2.18
N LEU A 140 2.57 19.75 2.59
CA LEU A 140 2.02 19.38 3.90
C LEU A 140 3.08 19.26 5.00
N GLN A 141 4.32 19.72 4.75
CA GLN A 141 5.44 19.68 5.69
C GLN A 141 5.85 18.25 6.12
N GLY A 142 5.59 17.26 5.27
CA GLY A 142 5.98 15.86 5.48
C GLY A 142 7.49 15.66 5.44
N GLN A 143 7.98 14.73 6.27
CA GLN A 143 9.40 14.38 6.33
C GLN A 143 9.68 13.18 5.43
N VAL A 144 9.65 13.40 4.12
CA VAL A 144 9.92 12.38 3.09
C VAL A 144 11.26 12.67 2.43
N THR A 145 12.17 11.70 2.41
CA THR A 145 13.49 11.81 1.80
C THR A 145 13.79 10.61 0.91
N MET A 146 14.55 10.83 -0.16
CA MET A 146 14.97 9.79 -1.09
C MET A 146 16.48 9.62 -1.11
N THR A 147 16.94 8.39 -1.33
CA THR A 147 18.34 8.01 -1.55
C THR A 147 18.39 6.82 -2.52
N ASP A 148 19.56 6.58 -3.12
CA ASP A 148 19.86 5.37 -3.90
C ASP A 148 20.66 4.34 -3.09
N ASP A 149 20.93 4.59 -1.80
CA ASP A 149 21.57 3.64 -0.89
C ASP A 149 20.56 3.08 0.13
N PRO A 150 20.16 1.80 0.04
CA PRO A 150 19.27 1.18 1.02
C PRO A 150 19.84 1.20 2.44
N ARG A 151 21.18 1.18 2.60
CA ARG A 151 21.82 1.26 3.92
C ARG A 151 21.62 2.63 4.57
N GLU A 152 21.54 3.70 3.78
CA GLU A 152 21.25 5.04 4.28
C GLU A 152 19.81 5.16 4.76
N ALA A 153 18.85 4.66 3.97
CA ALA A 153 17.44 4.67 4.33
C ALA A 153 17.17 3.86 5.61
N VAL A 154 17.70 2.64 5.68
CA VAL A 154 17.43 1.71 6.80
C VAL A 154 18.14 2.10 8.09
N ARG A 155 19.23 2.88 8.03
CA ARG A 155 20.00 3.24 9.24
C ARG A 155 19.13 3.89 10.32
N GLY A 156 18.98 3.16 11.43
CA GLY A 156 18.18 3.56 12.59
C GLY A 156 16.67 3.66 12.33
N ALA A 157 16.16 3.04 11.27
CA ALA A 157 14.73 3.01 11.01
C ALA A 157 14.00 2.13 12.04
N ASP A 158 12.81 2.56 12.48
CA ASP A 158 11.96 1.78 13.37
C ASP A 158 11.25 0.65 12.61
N VAL A 159 10.97 0.88 11.33
CA VAL A 159 10.27 -0.06 10.44
C VAL A 159 11.00 -0.07 9.09
N VAL A 160 11.30 -1.25 8.57
CA VAL A 160 11.77 -1.47 7.20
C VAL A 160 10.65 -2.12 6.41
N VAL A 161 10.33 -1.55 5.25
CA VAL A 161 9.25 -2.01 4.37
C VAL A 161 9.84 -2.31 3.01
N ALA A 162 9.47 -3.46 2.43
CA ALA A 162 9.74 -3.81 1.06
C ALA A 162 8.49 -4.32 0.35
N ASP A 163 8.56 -4.33 -0.97
CA ASP A 163 7.57 -4.93 -1.87
C ASP A 163 8.30 -5.51 -3.08
N THR A 164 7.60 -6.33 -3.83
CA THR A 164 8.05 -6.95 -5.08
C THR A 164 8.67 -5.91 -6.03
N TRP A 165 9.81 -6.25 -6.62
CA TRP A 165 10.50 -5.35 -7.55
C TRP A 165 9.78 -5.20 -8.90
N VAL A 166 8.94 -6.18 -9.24
CA VAL A 166 8.13 -6.21 -10.45
C VAL A 166 6.66 -6.17 -10.05
N SER A 167 6.05 -5.01 -10.25
CA SER A 167 4.65 -4.76 -9.94
C SER A 167 3.72 -5.28 -11.04
N MET A 168 2.42 -5.29 -10.75
CA MET A 168 1.42 -5.64 -11.76
C MET A 168 1.44 -4.65 -12.93
N GLY A 169 1.66 -5.17 -14.14
CA GLY A 169 1.62 -4.39 -15.38
C GLY A 169 2.99 -3.94 -15.87
N ASP A 170 4.05 -4.16 -15.08
CA ASP A 170 5.42 -3.93 -15.52
C ASP A 170 5.80 -4.90 -16.66
N THR A 171 6.55 -4.39 -17.63
CA THR A 171 7.00 -5.16 -18.80
C THR A 171 8.52 -5.34 -18.86
N ASP A 172 9.25 -4.70 -17.94
CA ASP A 172 10.71 -4.59 -17.88
C ASP A 172 11.33 -5.47 -16.78
N HIS A 173 10.77 -6.66 -16.59
CA HIS A 173 11.14 -7.62 -15.53
C HIS A 173 12.66 -7.76 -15.31
N ASP A 174 13.42 -8.14 -16.34
CA ASP A 174 14.86 -8.41 -16.20
C ASP A 174 15.69 -7.16 -15.84
N GLN A 175 15.23 -5.98 -16.28
CA GLN A 175 15.90 -4.71 -15.97
C GLN A 175 15.67 -4.32 -14.51
N ARG A 176 14.45 -4.54 -14.01
CA ARG A 176 14.11 -4.34 -12.60
C ARG A 176 14.89 -5.28 -11.69
N LEU A 177 14.93 -6.58 -11.99
CA LEU A 177 15.71 -7.53 -11.18
C LEU A 177 17.18 -7.10 -11.07
N ALA A 178 17.80 -6.68 -12.17
CA ALA A 178 19.19 -6.22 -12.17
C ALA A 178 19.39 -4.90 -11.39
N ALA A 179 18.43 -3.98 -11.45
CA ALA A 179 18.51 -2.69 -10.78
C ALA A 179 18.26 -2.78 -9.26
N PHE A 180 17.42 -3.72 -8.84
CA PHE A 180 16.98 -3.87 -7.45
C PHE A 180 17.74 -4.94 -6.66
N GLU A 181 18.58 -5.77 -7.28
CA GLU A 181 19.43 -6.73 -6.54
C GLU A 181 20.19 -6.11 -5.35
N PRO A 182 20.77 -4.89 -5.45
CA PRO A 182 21.40 -4.23 -4.31
C PRO A 182 20.46 -3.79 -3.18
N TYR A 183 19.14 -3.86 -3.39
CA TYR A 183 18.06 -3.42 -2.50
C TYR A 183 17.36 -4.59 -1.79
N GLN A 184 17.86 -5.83 -1.91
CA GLN A 184 17.33 -6.96 -1.15
C GLN A 184 17.37 -6.69 0.36
N VAL A 185 16.26 -6.95 1.03
CA VAL A 185 16.19 -6.91 2.49
C VAL A 185 16.65 -8.25 3.05
N ASP A 186 17.90 -8.26 3.51
CA ASP A 186 18.55 -9.37 4.21
C ASP A 186 18.83 -8.99 5.68
N ASP A 187 19.37 -9.96 6.45
CA ASP A 187 19.74 -9.73 7.85
C ASP A 187 20.76 -8.59 8.01
N ALA A 188 21.71 -8.46 7.06
CA ALA A 188 22.75 -7.44 7.13
C ALA A 188 22.18 -6.02 6.96
N LEU A 189 21.17 -5.86 6.09
CA LEU A 189 20.44 -4.60 5.94
C LEU A 189 19.57 -4.33 7.18
N MET A 190 18.83 -5.34 7.64
CA MET A 190 18.00 -5.22 8.85
C MET A 190 18.82 -4.89 10.10
N ASP A 191 20.06 -5.35 10.21
CA ASP A 191 20.97 -5.03 11.32
C ASP A 191 21.40 -3.55 11.37
N LEU A 192 21.17 -2.79 10.30
CA LEU A 192 21.35 -1.33 10.30
C LEU A 192 20.13 -0.58 10.87
N SER A 193 18.97 -1.24 10.97
CA SER A 193 17.76 -0.65 11.55
C SER A 193 17.90 -0.44 13.07
N ALA A 194 16.87 0.13 13.71
CA ALA A 194 16.84 0.24 15.16
C ALA A 194 16.99 -1.15 15.83
N PRO A 195 17.53 -1.25 17.07
CA PRO A 195 17.71 -2.54 17.74
C PRO A 195 16.43 -3.38 17.87
N ASP A 196 15.27 -2.72 17.97
CA ASP A 196 13.94 -3.30 18.01
C ASP A 196 13.17 -3.11 16.69
N GLY A 197 13.87 -2.75 15.61
CA GLY A 197 13.32 -2.52 14.27
C GLY A 197 12.58 -3.73 13.71
N VAL A 198 11.45 -3.48 13.05
CA VAL A 198 10.57 -4.53 12.49
C VAL A 198 10.52 -4.45 10.98
N PHE A 199 10.15 -5.56 10.35
CA PHE A 199 10.02 -5.70 8.90
C PHE A 199 8.55 -5.89 8.50
N LEU A 200 8.14 -5.22 7.43
CA LEU A 200 6.81 -5.33 6.80
C LEU A 200 6.95 -5.62 5.31
N HIS A 201 5.96 -6.33 4.78
CA HIS A 201 5.85 -6.66 3.36
C HIS A 201 4.39 -6.95 3.01
N CYS A 202 3.83 -6.21 2.05
CA CYS A 202 2.40 -6.25 1.74
C CYS A 202 1.88 -7.55 1.10
N LEU A 203 2.81 -8.39 0.61
CA LEU A 203 2.60 -9.69 -0.04
C LEU A 203 1.89 -9.60 -1.40
N PRO A 204 2.07 -10.61 -2.29
CA PRO A 204 2.96 -11.76 -2.15
C PRO A 204 4.44 -11.37 -2.16
N ALA A 205 5.31 -12.19 -1.57
CA ALA A 205 6.75 -11.98 -1.56
C ALA A 205 7.47 -13.03 -2.44
N HIS A 206 8.52 -12.60 -3.15
CA HIS A 206 9.48 -13.41 -3.87
C HIS A 206 10.75 -13.58 -3.04
N ARG A 207 10.80 -14.68 -2.29
CA ARG A 207 11.97 -15.05 -1.48
C ARG A 207 13.23 -15.15 -2.33
N GLY A 208 14.29 -14.49 -1.88
CA GLY A 208 15.57 -14.42 -2.59
C GLY A 208 15.63 -13.29 -3.63
N GLU A 209 14.56 -12.52 -3.81
CA GLU A 209 14.53 -11.27 -4.57
C GLU A 209 14.43 -10.09 -3.58
N GLU A 210 13.27 -9.48 -3.37
CA GLU A 210 13.15 -8.30 -2.51
C GLU A 210 13.44 -8.57 -1.03
N VAL A 211 13.26 -9.82 -0.59
CA VAL A 211 13.46 -10.23 0.80
C VAL A 211 14.01 -11.64 0.89
N THR A 212 14.87 -11.89 1.87
CA THR A 212 15.35 -13.24 2.19
C THR A 212 14.37 -14.03 3.05
N ASP A 213 14.45 -15.37 3.01
CA ASP A 213 13.68 -16.23 3.91
C ASP A 213 13.89 -15.89 5.38
N ALA A 214 15.15 -15.63 5.76
CA ALA A 214 15.55 -15.35 7.13
C ALA A 214 14.91 -14.07 7.69
N VAL A 215 14.72 -13.05 6.85
CA VAL A 215 14.01 -11.83 7.24
C VAL A 215 12.51 -12.07 7.27
N LEU A 216 11.92 -12.60 6.19
CA LEU A 216 10.47 -12.72 6.06
C LEU A 216 9.85 -13.66 7.12
N ASP A 217 10.53 -14.76 7.44
CA ASP A 217 10.11 -15.74 8.45
C ASP A 217 10.82 -15.51 9.80
N GLY A 218 11.61 -14.44 9.90
CA GLY A 218 12.41 -14.10 11.08
C GLY A 218 11.60 -13.42 12.20
N PRO A 219 12.19 -13.30 13.40
CA PRO A 219 11.50 -12.77 14.58
C PRO A 219 11.18 -11.26 14.50
N ARG A 220 11.76 -10.55 13.52
CA ARG A 220 11.50 -9.12 13.27
C ARG A 220 10.37 -8.90 12.26
N SER A 221 9.93 -9.94 11.55
CA SER A 221 8.88 -9.83 10.54
C SER A 221 7.50 -9.77 11.17
N LEU A 222 6.71 -8.82 10.70
CA LEU A 222 5.29 -8.69 11.06
C LEU A 222 4.38 -8.91 9.83
N ALA A 223 4.91 -9.44 8.71
CA ALA A 223 4.17 -9.57 7.45
C ALA A 223 2.86 -10.38 7.57
N TRP A 224 2.80 -11.33 8.50
CA TRP A 224 1.59 -12.14 8.73
C TRP A 224 0.52 -11.39 9.52
N ASP A 225 0.92 -10.69 10.58
CA ASP A 225 0.03 -9.83 11.38
C ASP A 225 -0.45 -8.66 10.51
N GLU A 226 0.42 -8.09 9.66
CA GLU A 226 0.10 -7.11 8.62
C GLU A 226 -0.98 -7.62 7.66
N ALA A 227 -0.82 -8.84 7.15
CA ALA A 227 -1.79 -9.46 6.25
C ALA A 227 -3.14 -9.71 6.93
N GLU A 228 -3.15 -10.15 8.20
CA GLU A 228 -4.37 -10.29 9.00
C GLU A 228 -5.04 -8.93 9.20
N ASN A 229 -4.26 -7.91 9.58
CA ASN A 229 -4.74 -6.57 9.88
C ASN A 229 -5.44 -5.87 8.72
N ARG A 230 -5.24 -6.33 7.48
CA ARG A 230 -6.08 -5.94 6.33
C ARG A 230 -7.57 -6.12 6.62
N ILE A 231 -7.99 -7.20 7.27
CA ILE A 231 -9.42 -7.41 7.57
C ILE A 231 -9.92 -6.38 8.59
N HIS A 232 -9.11 -6.04 9.59
CA HIS A 232 -9.45 -5.11 10.66
C HIS A 232 -9.52 -3.68 10.15
N ALA A 233 -8.48 -3.23 9.46
CA ALA A 233 -8.44 -1.91 8.81
C ALA A 233 -9.60 -1.75 7.81
N GLN A 234 -9.87 -2.76 6.97
CA GLN A 234 -10.95 -2.69 5.97
C GLN A 234 -12.35 -2.69 6.60
N LYS A 235 -12.56 -3.35 7.74
CA LYS A 235 -13.82 -3.21 8.50
C LYS A 235 -14.03 -1.77 8.93
N SER A 236 -12.99 -1.10 9.43
CA SER A 236 -13.06 0.32 9.80
C SER A 236 -13.34 1.21 8.59
N VAL A 237 -12.68 0.98 7.45
CA VAL A 237 -12.95 1.72 6.20
C VAL A 237 -14.41 1.55 5.77
N LEU A 238 -14.95 0.33 5.78
CA LEU A 238 -16.35 0.06 5.45
C LEU A 238 -17.30 0.75 6.43
N ALA A 239 -17.08 0.59 7.73
CA ALA A 239 -17.91 1.20 8.77
C ALA A 239 -17.92 2.73 8.65
N TRP A 240 -16.76 3.34 8.37
CA TRP A 240 -16.66 4.78 8.12
C TRP A 240 -17.40 5.21 6.85
N ALA A 241 -17.23 4.46 5.75
CA ALA A 241 -17.92 4.73 4.49
C ALA A 241 -19.45 4.65 4.65
N PHE A 242 -19.95 3.77 5.52
CA PHE A 242 -21.38 3.66 5.85
C PHE A 242 -21.85 4.65 6.92
N GLY A 243 -20.98 5.53 7.43
CA GLY A 243 -21.32 6.50 8.47
C GLY A 243 -21.56 5.89 9.85
N ALA A 244 -21.08 4.67 10.10
CA ALA A 244 -21.23 3.99 11.39
C ALA A 244 -20.16 4.41 12.42
N ILE A 245 -19.03 4.94 11.96
CA ILE A 245 -17.94 5.49 12.78
C ILE A 245 -17.41 6.79 12.15
N GLY A 246 -16.91 7.70 12.99
CA GLY A 246 -16.48 9.06 12.59
C GLY A 246 -17.43 10.12 13.14
#